data_AF-A0A418PVV9-F1
#
_entry.id   AF-A0A418PVV9-F1
#
_cell.length_a   1.000
_cell.length_b   1.000
_cell.length_c   1.000
_cell.angle_alpha   90.00
_cell.angle_beta   90.00
_cell.angle_gamma   90.00
#
_symmetry.space_group_name_H-M   'P 1'
#
loop_
_entity.id
_entity.type
_entity.pdbx_description
1 polymer ?
#
loop_
_entity_poly.entity_id
_entity_poly.type
_entity_poly.pdbx_seq_one_letter_code
_entity_poly.pdbx_strand_id
1 'polypeptide(L)'
;MKAKSIKGTSPAEIKTGLDKCMQDGFKPTLAFVFMSIKQDIDSVRQVLMEHHIQIFGATTGGEFIDGDIGAGSIAILLVDMNPAHFRVLLQDYRDKDTQEVAREIATLAKKTFENPSIIISVSADVRGESGPAMEDPVVKSIESVTGKNIILWGGRAGDDFDFHETVVFNHEFSTKRGILLLVLDGDKVLVRGEAASGQKAMGTERVVTKVVGKWVYEIDHQPAAEIVLKFLGLHLTPEEAQTYYPKEAIVFSVARDQGDPVLRGLGVFDWNNKSFLPLGDIHEGDRIRLTIAPDFEVIEEVRQKAEKIKQEELPEVDALLMFSCIGRLGQFGPLVGEEIDGVRNVFNVPMAGFFTYGEFGRTTNGNNEFHANTCCWVALKEK
;
A
#
# COMPACT_ATOMS: atom_id res chain seq x y z
N MET A 1 -17.96 12.41 10.42
CA MET A 1 -17.48 13.20 9.27
C MET A 1 -18.38 13.01 8.05
N LYS A 2 -18.36 13.95 7.10
CA LYS A 2 -18.91 13.76 5.73
C LYS A 2 -17.75 13.62 4.75
N ALA A 3 -17.96 12.87 3.67
CA ALA A 3 -16.98 12.75 2.60
C ALA A 3 -17.60 12.97 1.22
N LYS A 4 -16.77 13.32 0.24
CA LYS A 4 -17.11 13.39 -1.19
C LYS A 4 -15.90 13.02 -2.02
N SER A 5 -16.08 12.20 -3.05
CA SER A 5 -15.02 11.88 -4.00
C SER A 5 -15.11 12.77 -5.24
N ILE A 6 -13.97 13.26 -5.71
CA ILE A 6 -13.84 14.02 -6.97
C ILE A 6 -12.70 13.44 -7.80
N LYS A 7 -12.81 13.58 -9.12
CA LYS A 7 -11.78 13.16 -10.08
C LYS A 7 -11.61 14.22 -11.15
N GLY A 8 -10.43 14.30 -11.74
CA GLY A 8 -10.12 15.20 -12.84
C GLY A 8 -8.81 14.83 -13.51
N THR A 9 -8.55 15.44 -14.66
CA THR A 9 -7.33 15.25 -15.45
C THR A 9 -6.45 16.50 -15.47
N SER A 10 -6.85 17.55 -14.74
CA SER A 10 -6.11 18.78 -14.58
C SER A 10 -6.44 19.50 -13.26
N PRO A 11 -5.58 20.41 -12.78
CA PRO A 11 -5.88 21.24 -11.62
C PRO A 11 -7.17 22.07 -11.76
N ALA A 12 -7.52 22.50 -12.98
CA ALA A 12 -8.73 23.27 -13.24
C ALA A 12 -10.01 22.44 -13.06
N GLU A 13 -9.98 21.17 -13.48
CA GLU A 13 -11.08 20.22 -13.24
C GLU A 13 -11.23 19.91 -11.75
N ILE A 14 -10.10 19.73 -11.04
CA ILE A 14 -10.11 19.53 -9.58
C ILE A 14 -10.70 20.74 -8.86
N LYS A 15 -10.30 21.96 -9.23
CA LYS A 15 -10.88 23.17 -8.67
C LYS A 15 -12.39 23.24 -8.90
N THR A 16 -12.83 22.94 -10.11
CA THR A 16 -14.27 22.91 -10.46
C THR A 16 -15.03 21.86 -9.64
N GLY A 17 -14.45 20.66 -9.47
CA GLY A 17 -15.02 19.59 -8.66
C GLY A 17 -15.11 19.96 -7.18
N LEU A 18 -14.07 20.58 -6.62
CA LEU A 18 -14.04 21.09 -5.25
C LEU A 18 -15.09 22.18 -5.04
N ASP A 19 -15.13 23.19 -5.92
CA ASP A 19 -16.09 24.30 -5.85
C ASP A 19 -17.53 23.76 -5.84
N LYS A 20 -17.84 22.80 -6.73
CA LYS A 20 -19.15 22.12 -6.77
C LYS A 20 -19.45 21.35 -5.49
N CYS A 21 -18.46 20.65 -4.92
CA CYS A 21 -18.63 19.90 -3.69
C CYS A 21 -18.94 20.79 -2.49
N MET A 22 -18.47 22.03 -2.46
CA MET A 22 -18.66 22.96 -1.34
C MET A 22 -19.94 23.79 -1.42
N GLN A 23 -20.68 23.75 -2.55
CA GLN A 23 -21.90 24.55 -2.77
C GLN A 23 -23.03 24.27 -1.76
N ASP A 24 -23.11 23.06 -1.23
CA ASP A 24 -24.12 22.66 -0.24
C ASP A 24 -23.69 22.92 1.22
N GLY A 25 -22.60 23.67 1.41
CA GLY A 25 -22.05 24.00 2.72
C GLY A 25 -21.11 22.94 3.29
N PHE A 26 -20.76 21.90 2.52
CA PHE A 26 -19.67 20.97 2.86
C PHE A 26 -18.33 21.71 2.97
N LYS A 27 -17.60 21.48 4.06
CA LYS A 27 -16.33 22.16 4.38
C LYS A 27 -15.25 21.11 4.62
N PRO A 28 -14.64 20.56 3.57
CA PRO A 28 -13.57 19.58 3.77
C PRO A 28 -12.39 20.23 4.48
N THR A 29 -11.76 19.47 5.36
CA THR A 29 -10.57 19.87 6.14
C THR A 29 -9.37 19.00 5.80
N LEU A 30 -9.62 17.81 5.22
CA LEU A 30 -8.62 16.85 4.78
C LEU A 30 -8.96 16.37 3.36
N ALA A 31 -7.93 16.22 2.54
CA ALA A 31 -7.99 15.59 1.23
C ALA A 31 -6.98 14.45 1.14
N PHE A 32 -7.43 13.26 0.77
CA PHE A 32 -6.57 12.20 0.26
C PHE A 32 -6.42 12.42 -1.24
N VAL A 33 -5.21 12.69 -1.71
CA VAL A 33 -4.92 13.03 -3.11
C VAL A 33 -4.07 11.93 -3.72
N PHE A 34 -4.66 11.20 -4.65
CA PHE A 34 -4.01 10.12 -5.39
C PHE A 34 -3.98 10.51 -6.86
N MET A 35 -2.78 10.73 -7.41
CA MET A 35 -2.64 11.23 -8.77
C MET A 35 -1.47 10.60 -9.52
N SER A 36 -1.60 10.49 -10.83
CA SER A 36 -0.48 10.11 -11.69
C SER A 36 0.69 11.08 -11.51
N ILE A 37 1.92 10.55 -11.60
CA ILE A 37 3.15 11.35 -11.57
C ILE A 37 3.25 12.37 -12.72
N LYS A 38 2.43 12.20 -13.77
CA LYS A 38 2.37 13.11 -14.93
C LYS A 38 1.58 14.39 -14.65
N GLN A 39 0.86 14.44 -13.53
CA GLN A 39 0.02 15.58 -13.15
C GLN A 39 0.81 16.64 -12.38
N ASP A 40 0.37 17.89 -12.44
CA ASP A 40 1.02 19.00 -11.75
C ASP A 40 0.66 19.01 -10.26
N ILE A 41 1.52 18.37 -9.46
CA ILE A 41 1.38 18.26 -8.00
C ILE A 41 1.27 19.63 -7.33
N ASP A 42 2.08 20.61 -7.73
CA ASP A 42 2.11 21.91 -7.06
C ASP A 42 0.85 22.72 -7.35
N SER A 43 0.34 22.68 -8.59
CA SER A 43 -0.93 23.31 -8.93
C SER A 43 -2.11 22.66 -8.20
N VAL A 44 -2.15 21.32 -8.07
CA VAL A 44 -3.21 20.63 -7.31
C VAL A 44 -3.12 20.97 -5.82
N ARG A 45 -1.91 21.00 -5.25
CA ARG A 45 -1.68 21.42 -3.86
C ARG A 45 -2.19 22.83 -3.62
N GLN A 46 -1.87 23.76 -4.51
CA GLN A 46 -2.31 25.15 -4.40
C GLN A 46 -3.84 25.27 -4.35
N VAL A 47 -4.54 24.56 -5.24
CA VAL A 47 -6.03 24.56 -5.25
C VAL A 47 -6.60 24.14 -3.89
N LEU A 48 -6.03 23.14 -3.24
CA LEU A 48 -6.51 22.67 -1.93
C LEU A 48 -6.09 23.60 -0.78
N MET A 49 -4.89 24.17 -0.85
CA MET A 49 -4.35 25.10 0.14
C MET A 49 -5.12 26.42 0.21
N GLU A 50 -5.62 26.92 -0.93
CA GLU A 50 -6.46 28.13 -1.00
C GLU A 50 -7.75 27.98 -0.17
N HIS A 51 -8.18 26.74 0.09
CA HIS A 51 -9.34 26.42 0.92
C HIS A 51 -8.96 25.90 2.31
N HIS A 52 -7.69 26.01 2.71
CA HIS A 52 -7.15 25.55 3.99
C HIS A 52 -7.32 24.04 4.24
N ILE A 53 -7.35 23.23 3.18
CA ILE A 53 -7.50 21.79 3.25
C ILE A 53 -6.13 21.14 3.46
N GLN A 54 -6.00 20.28 4.47
CA GLN A 54 -4.81 19.47 4.71
C GLN A 54 -4.72 18.35 3.66
N ILE A 55 -3.51 17.98 3.26
CA ILE A 55 -3.30 17.06 2.14
C ILE A 55 -2.52 15.83 2.60
N PHE A 56 -3.08 14.64 2.40
CA PHE A 56 -2.33 13.38 2.35
C PHE A 56 -2.21 12.97 0.88
N GLY A 57 -1.06 13.23 0.26
CA GLY A 57 -0.85 13.09 -1.18
C GLY A 57 0.18 12.04 -1.56
N ALA A 58 -0.12 11.22 -2.56
CA ALA A 58 0.80 10.23 -3.11
C ALA A 58 0.63 10.10 -4.62
N THR A 59 1.74 9.86 -5.34
CA THR A 59 1.67 9.41 -6.72
C THR A 59 1.30 7.93 -6.80
N THR A 60 0.77 7.52 -7.95
CA THR A 60 0.06 6.24 -8.10
C THR A 60 0.59 5.42 -9.27
N GLY A 61 0.28 4.12 -9.30
CA GLY A 61 0.34 3.31 -10.54
C GLY A 61 -0.97 3.34 -11.35
N GLY A 62 -1.93 4.16 -10.92
CA GLY A 62 -3.32 4.21 -11.38
C GLY A 62 -4.23 4.54 -10.19
N GLU A 63 -5.23 5.38 -10.39
CA GLU A 63 -6.03 5.98 -9.32
C GLU A 63 -7.52 5.79 -9.56
N PHE A 64 -8.32 5.74 -8.50
CA PHE A 64 -9.75 5.50 -8.65
C PHE A 64 -10.58 6.18 -7.56
N ILE A 65 -11.81 6.50 -7.91
CA ILE A 65 -12.88 6.87 -6.96
C ILE A 65 -14.09 6.02 -7.24
N ASP A 66 -14.81 5.56 -6.21
CA ASP A 66 -16.13 4.95 -6.36
C ASP A 66 -16.27 3.93 -7.52
N GLY A 67 -15.25 3.06 -7.72
CA GLY A 67 -15.20 2.07 -8.82
C GLY A 67 -14.71 2.60 -10.18
N ASP A 68 -14.64 3.92 -10.38
CA ASP A 68 -14.12 4.55 -11.60
C ASP A 68 -12.60 4.63 -11.61
N ILE A 69 -11.98 3.65 -12.28
CA ILE A 69 -10.54 3.54 -12.48
C ILE A 69 -10.05 4.51 -13.54
N GLY A 70 -9.04 5.31 -13.19
CA GLY A 70 -8.36 6.26 -14.05
C GLY A 70 -6.89 5.87 -14.26
N ALA A 71 -6.33 6.46 -15.33
CA ALA A 71 -4.91 6.42 -15.61
C ALA A 71 -4.48 7.82 -16.05
N GLY A 72 -3.33 8.29 -15.56
CA GLY A 72 -2.86 9.63 -15.90
C GLY A 72 -3.73 10.75 -15.32
N SER A 73 -4.56 10.47 -14.31
CA SER A 73 -5.57 11.39 -13.76
C SER A 73 -5.32 11.69 -12.28
N ILE A 74 -6.28 12.36 -11.64
CA ILE A 74 -6.26 12.78 -10.25
C ILE A 74 -7.56 12.30 -9.59
N ALA A 75 -7.46 11.52 -8.53
CA ALA A 75 -8.55 11.07 -7.66
C ALA A 75 -8.38 11.69 -6.27
N ILE A 76 -9.44 12.29 -5.74
CA ILE A 76 -9.41 12.95 -4.42
C ILE A 76 -10.62 12.53 -3.59
N LEU A 77 -10.37 12.09 -2.36
CA LEU A 77 -11.40 11.95 -1.33
C LEU A 77 -11.32 13.16 -0.38
N LEU A 78 -12.34 14.01 -0.43
CA LEU A 78 -12.51 15.15 0.44
C LEU A 78 -13.26 14.74 1.70
N VAL A 79 -12.77 15.12 2.87
CA VAL A 79 -13.33 14.74 4.17
C VAL A 79 -13.46 15.97 5.07
N ASP A 80 -14.65 16.17 5.63
CA ASP A 80 -14.93 17.15 6.69
C ASP A 80 -14.77 16.45 8.05
N MET A 81 -13.52 16.39 8.50
CA MET A 81 -13.11 15.84 9.80
C MET A 81 -12.70 16.99 10.73
N ASN A 82 -12.97 16.88 12.03
CA ASN A 82 -12.50 17.90 12.96
C ASN A 82 -10.96 18.01 12.91
N PRO A 83 -10.38 19.20 12.62
CA PRO A 83 -8.93 19.39 12.56
C PRO A 83 -8.18 19.03 13.85
N ALA A 84 -8.87 18.94 14.99
CA ALA A 84 -8.29 18.47 16.24
C ALA A 84 -8.07 16.94 16.29
N HIS A 85 -8.73 16.17 15.42
CA HIS A 85 -8.69 14.71 15.43
C HIS A 85 -7.63 14.11 14.51
N PHE A 86 -6.85 14.93 13.79
CA PHE A 86 -5.82 14.43 12.91
C PHE A 86 -4.61 15.37 12.78
N ARG A 87 -3.51 14.82 12.26
CA ARG A 87 -2.29 15.55 11.89
C ARG A 87 -1.68 14.88 10.66
N VAL A 88 -1.26 15.67 9.67
CA VAL A 88 -0.46 15.15 8.55
C VAL A 88 1.01 15.48 8.81
N LEU A 89 1.86 14.46 8.83
CA LEU A 89 3.30 14.57 9.04
C LEU A 89 4.02 14.05 7.79
N LEU A 90 5.01 14.79 7.31
CA LEU A 90 5.85 14.39 6.19
C LEU A 90 7.32 14.65 6.55
N GLN A 91 8.17 13.63 6.40
CA GLN A 91 9.62 13.77 6.58
C GLN A 91 10.37 13.20 5.39
N ASP A 92 11.34 13.97 4.88
CA ASP A 92 12.28 13.54 3.84
C ASP A 92 13.46 12.77 4.48
N TYR A 93 13.81 11.62 3.93
CA TYR A 93 14.88 10.73 4.41
C TYR A 93 16.15 10.80 3.56
N ARG A 94 16.30 11.76 2.65
CA ARG A 94 17.45 11.85 1.72
C ARG A 94 18.82 11.84 2.40
N ASP A 95 18.93 12.46 3.57
CA ASP A 95 20.20 12.64 4.28
C ASP A 95 20.31 11.78 5.56
N LYS A 96 19.37 10.85 5.76
CA LYS A 96 19.29 10.01 6.97
C LYS A 96 18.93 8.57 6.63
N ASP A 97 19.22 7.66 7.55
CA ASP A 97 18.69 6.31 7.46
C ASP A 97 17.15 6.32 7.54
N THR A 98 16.49 5.60 6.64
CA THR A 98 15.02 5.58 6.55
C THR A 98 14.37 5.07 7.85
N GLN A 99 15.03 4.15 8.58
CA GLN A 99 14.54 3.66 9.87
C GLN A 99 14.67 4.72 10.97
N GLU A 100 15.72 5.52 10.94
CA GLU A 100 15.85 6.69 11.82
C GLU A 100 14.70 7.67 11.60
N VAL A 101 14.45 8.07 10.36
CA VAL A 101 13.32 8.96 10.01
C VAL A 101 11.98 8.34 10.42
N ALA A 102 11.78 7.04 10.18
CA ALA A 102 10.58 6.34 10.62
C ALA A 102 10.36 6.40 12.14
N ARG A 103 11.42 6.29 12.96
CA ARG A 103 11.31 6.44 14.42
C ARG A 103 11.02 7.89 14.83
N GLU A 104 11.63 8.86 14.14
CA GLU A 104 11.40 10.29 14.40
C GLU A 104 9.94 10.68 14.14
N ILE A 105 9.41 10.37 12.96
CA ILE A 105 8.02 10.68 12.60
C ILE A 105 7.01 9.90 13.46
N ALA A 106 7.31 8.64 13.84
CA ALA A 106 6.49 7.87 14.78
C ALA A 106 6.49 8.48 16.19
N THR A 107 7.61 9.05 16.62
CA THR A 107 7.68 9.78 17.91
C THR A 107 6.80 11.01 17.89
N LEU A 108 6.78 11.75 16.77
CA LEU A 108 5.86 12.88 16.58
C LEU A 108 4.40 12.43 16.61
N ALA A 109 4.07 11.32 15.94
CA ALA A 109 2.72 10.75 15.95
C ALA A 109 2.25 10.41 17.37
N LYS A 110 3.09 9.71 18.15
CA LYS A 110 2.79 9.34 19.55
C LYS A 110 2.71 10.53 20.51
N LYS A 111 3.43 11.63 20.22
CA LYS A 111 3.31 12.88 20.98
C LYS A 111 2.03 13.66 20.63
N THR A 112 1.47 13.42 19.44
CA THR A 112 0.29 14.14 18.96
C THR A 112 -0.99 13.62 19.59
N PHE A 113 -1.15 12.29 19.65
CA PHE A 113 -2.29 11.63 20.28
C PHE A 113 -1.82 10.48 21.17
N GLU A 114 -2.53 10.25 22.28
CA GLU A 114 -2.22 9.15 23.21
C GLU A 114 -2.46 7.78 22.56
N ASN A 115 -3.56 7.65 21.81
CA ASN A 115 -3.96 6.44 21.10
C ASN A 115 -3.99 6.67 19.57
N PRO A 116 -2.84 6.83 18.90
CA PRO A 116 -2.83 7.15 17.48
C PRO A 116 -3.27 5.96 16.60
N SER A 117 -3.93 6.24 15.49
CA SER A 117 -4.03 5.34 14.33
C SER A 117 -3.35 6.00 13.13
N ILE A 118 -2.73 5.22 12.24
CA ILE A 118 -1.87 5.76 11.18
C ILE A 118 -2.33 5.27 9.81
N ILE A 119 -2.52 6.22 8.88
CA ILE A 119 -2.49 5.94 7.44
C ILE A 119 -1.12 6.38 6.91
N ILE A 120 -0.40 5.48 6.22
CA ILE A 120 0.97 5.70 5.75
C ILE A 120 1.07 5.67 4.23
N SER A 121 1.90 6.54 3.67
CA SER A 121 2.42 6.37 2.31
C SER A 121 3.90 6.68 2.31
N VAL A 122 4.66 5.94 1.50
CA VAL A 122 6.11 6.07 1.40
C VAL A 122 6.44 6.19 -0.07
N SER A 123 7.21 7.22 -0.43
CA SER A 123 7.83 7.27 -1.75
C SER A 123 9.09 6.40 -1.74
N ALA A 124 9.43 5.86 -2.89
CA ALA A 124 10.71 5.26 -3.13
C ALA A 124 11.39 5.80 -4.39
N ASP A 125 12.71 5.81 -4.30
CA ASP A 125 13.63 5.92 -5.42
C ASP A 125 13.95 4.49 -5.89
N VAL A 126 13.19 4.01 -6.88
CA VAL A 126 13.15 2.58 -7.26
C VAL A 126 14.43 2.17 -8.00
N ARG A 127 15.10 3.10 -8.69
CA ARG A 127 16.35 2.85 -9.46
C ARG A 127 17.60 3.55 -8.91
N GLY A 128 17.47 4.40 -7.89
CA GLY A 128 18.59 5.15 -7.34
C GLY A 128 19.57 4.31 -6.50
N GLU A 129 20.65 4.97 -6.07
CA GLU A 129 21.77 4.37 -5.34
C GLU A 129 21.37 3.68 -4.01
N SER A 130 20.22 4.07 -3.45
CA SER A 130 19.67 3.50 -2.21
C SER A 130 19.10 2.08 -2.40
N GLY A 131 18.89 1.65 -3.65
CA GLY A 131 18.12 0.45 -4.00
C GLY A 131 16.64 0.58 -3.62
N PRO A 132 15.81 -0.45 -3.87
CA PRO A 132 14.45 -0.48 -3.35
C PRO A 132 14.53 -0.42 -1.83
N ALA A 133 14.15 0.73 -1.26
CA ALA A 133 13.91 0.87 0.17
C ALA A 133 12.99 -0.28 0.59
N MET A 134 13.32 -0.92 1.71
CA MET A 134 12.53 -2.03 2.23
C MET A 134 11.58 -1.49 3.28
N GLU A 135 10.31 -1.75 3.07
CA GLU A 135 9.23 -1.17 3.85
C GLU A 135 8.98 -1.91 5.18
N ASP A 136 9.40 -3.18 5.28
CA ASP A 136 9.37 -3.94 6.54
C ASP A 136 10.18 -3.23 7.67
N PRO A 137 11.43 -2.77 7.43
CA PRO A 137 12.15 -1.91 8.36
C PRO A 137 11.42 -0.62 8.78
N VAL A 138 10.65 0.00 7.90
CA VAL A 138 9.85 1.20 8.23
C VAL A 138 8.74 0.84 9.21
N VAL A 139 7.99 -0.23 8.93
CA VAL A 139 6.93 -0.73 9.82
C VAL A 139 7.50 -1.08 11.20
N LYS A 140 8.57 -1.88 11.25
CA LYS A 140 9.24 -2.27 12.50
C LYS A 140 9.74 -1.05 13.28
N SER A 141 10.20 -0.01 12.59
CA SER A 141 10.68 1.22 13.21
C SER A 141 9.55 2.03 13.84
N ILE A 142 8.41 2.13 13.16
CA ILE A 142 7.19 2.75 13.71
C ILE A 142 6.73 1.96 14.94
N GLU A 143 6.58 0.63 14.83
CA GLU A 143 6.15 -0.23 15.94
C GLU A 143 7.09 -0.18 17.14
N SER A 144 8.40 0.01 16.94
CA SER A 144 9.35 0.15 18.04
C SER A 144 9.07 1.37 18.93
N VAL A 145 8.36 2.37 18.42
CA VAL A 145 7.99 3.59 19.13
C VAL A 145 6.53 3.55 19.61
N THR A 146 5.61 3.14 18.73
CA THR A 146 4.15 3.19 18.98
C THR A 146 3.62 1.91 19.63
N GLY A 147 4.37 0.82 19.58
CA GLY A 147 3.96 -0.51 20.04
C GLY A 147 3.36 -1.34 18.90
N LYS A 148 3.49 -2.67 19.00
CA LYS A 148 3.05 -3.63 17.97
C LYS A 148 1.55 -3.61 17.66
N ASN A 149 0.73 -3.10 18.58
CA ASN A 149 -0.73 -3.06 18.42
C ASN A 149 -1.22 -1.84 17.63
N ILE A 150 -0.34 -0.92 17.25
CA ILE A 150 -0.68 0.27 16.46
C ILE A 150 -1.53 -0.11 15.23
N ILE A 151 -2.58 0.65 14.95
CA ILE A 151 -3.34 0.51 13.70
C ILE A 151 -2.54 1.24 12.62
N LEU A 152 -2.06 0.51 11.62
CA LEU A 152 -1.26 1.02 10.52
C LEU A 152 -1.77 0.46 9.19
N TRP A 153 -2.21 1.34 8.30
CA TRP A 153 -2.67 0.98 6.95
C TRP A 153 -2.10 1.92 5.91
N GLY A 154 -1.94 1.48 4.67
CA GLY A 154 -1.43 2.38 3.65
C GLY A 154 -0.93 1.69 2.40
N GLY A 155 -0.22 2.47 1.58
CA GLY A 155 0.41 1.96 0.38
C GLY A 155 1.61 2.78 -0.06
N ARG A 156 2.60 2.10 -0.62
CA ARG A 156 3.76 2.72 -1.26
C ARG A 156 3.31 3.46 -2.52
N ALA A 157 3.80 4.68 -2.68
CA ALA A 157 3.51 5.47 -3.88
C ALA A 157 3.98 4.74 -5.15
N GLY A 158 3.35 5.06 -6.28
CA GLY A 158 3.67 4.53 -7.61
C GLY A 158 3.98 5.64 -8.61
N ASP A 159 4.34 5.25 -9.83
CA ASP A 159 4.71 6.16 -10.93
C ASP A 159 4.27 5.63 -12.29
N ASP A 160 2.99 5.28 -12.43
CA ASP A 160 2.39 4.80 -13.69
C ASP A 160 3.12 3.58 -14.34
N PHE A 161 3.65 2.65 -13.54
CA PHE A 161 4.50 1.51 -13.96
C PHE A 161 5.91 1.86 -14.46
N ASP A 162 6.39 3.10 -14.32
CA ASP A 162 7.74 3.45 -14.77
C ASP A 162 8.84 2.84 -13.87
N PHE A 163 8.49 2.53 -12.60
CA PHE A 163 9.39 1.95 -11.59
C PHE A 163 10.72 2.71 -11.55
N HIS A 164 10.64 4.03 -11.51
CA HIS A 164 11.77 4.94 -11.52
C HIS A 164 11.80 5.75 -10.23
N GLU A 165 10.76 6.55 -9.99
CA GLU A 165 10.73 7.52 -8.91
C GLU A 165 9.29 7.87 -8.56
N THR A 166 8.97 7.90 -7.28
CA THR A 166 7.60 8.16 -6.79
C THR A 166 7.60 9.35 -5.84
N VAL A 167 6.45 9.99 -5.61
CA VAL A 167 6.37 11.22 -4.82
C VAL A 167 5.27 11.11 -3.77
N VAL A 168 5.58 11.55 -2.55
CA VAL A 168 4.57 11.84 -1.52
C VAL A 168 4.60 13.34 -1.22
N PHE A 169 3.46 13.89 -0.85
CA PHE A 169 3.32 15.33 -0.64
C PHE A 169 2.22 15.66 0.38
N ASN A 170 2.38 16.81 1.02
CA ASN A 170 1.36 17.41 1.85
C ASN A 170 1.15 18.87 1.45
N HIS A 171 0.49 19.66 2.29
CA HIS A 171 0.28 21.08 2.03
C HIS A 171 1.59 21.90 2.09
N GLU A 172 2.61 21.46 2.82
CA GLU A 172 3.87 22.18 2.98
C GLU A 172 4.86 21.95 1.83
N PHE A 173 5.12 20.68 1.47
CA PHE A 173 6.05 20.33 0.40
C PHE A 173 5.75 18.96 -0.24
N SER A 174 6.47 18.67 -1.33
CA SER A 174 6.52 17.37 -2.00
C SER A 174 7.94 16.81 -1.96
N THR A 175 8.08 15.49 -1.89
CA THR A 175 9.39 14.83 -1.93
C THR A 175 9.33 13.46 -2.57
N LYS A 176 10.45 13.09 -3.21
CA LYS A 176 10.70 11.78 -3.83
C LYS A 176 11.26 10.75 -2.84
N ARG A 177 11.54 11.19 -1.62
CA ARG A 177 12.16 10.41 -0.54
C ARG A 177 11.49 10.71 0.79
N GLY A 178 10.17 10.63 0.85
CA GLY A 178 9.36 10.92 2.03
C GLY A 178 8.68 9.71 2.67
N ILE A 179 8.53 9.79 3.99
CA ILE A 179 7.55 9.03 4.77
C ILE A 179 6.42 10.00 5.14
N LEU A 180 5.22 9.72 4.66
CA LEU A 180 4.00 10.50 4.90
C LEU A 180 3.09 9.74 5.85
N LEU A 181 2.74 10.34 6.98
CA LEU A 181 1.75 9.81 7.92
C LEU A 181 0.55 10.75 8.02
N LEU A 182 -0.65 10.23 7.88
CA LEU A 182 -1.84 10.80 8.50
C LEU A 182 -2.00 10.12 9.86
N VAL A 183 -1.78 10.89 10.91
CA VAL A 183 -1.99 10.46 12.29
C VAL A 183 -3.40 10.86 12.70
N LEU A 184 -4.20 9.88 13.10
CA LEU A 184 -5.57 10.03 13.56
C LEU A 184 -5.64 9.81 15.07
N ASP A 185 -6.46 10.60 15.76
CA ASP A 185 -6.80 10.35 17.16
C ASP A 185 -7.72 9.12 17.23
N GLY A 186 -7.20 7.97 17.64
CA GLY A 186 -7.95 6.71 17.74
C GLY A 186 -9.08 6.74 18.78
N ASP A 187 -9.07 7.73 19.69
CA ASP A 187 -10.19 7.95 20.61
C ASP A 187 -11.36 8.67 19.93
N LYS A 188 -11.14 9.32 18.79
CA LYS A 188 -12.14 10.11 18.05
C LYS A 188 -12.46 9.58 16.66
N VAL A 189 -11.52 8.87 16.04
CA VAL A 189 -11.64 8.30 14.70
C VAL A 189 -11.43 6.80 14.78
N LEU A 190 -12.47 6.05 14.44
CA LEU A 190 -12.40 4.61 14.28
C LEU A 190 -11.81 4.29 12.91
N VAL A 191 -10.80 3.43 12.93
CA VAL A 191 -10.11 2.92 11.74
C VAL A 191 -10.23 1.40 11.76
N ARG A 192 -10.84 0.83 10.72
CA ARG A 192 -10.91 -0.62 10.50
C ARG A 192 -10.54 -0.93 9.08
N GLY A 193 -9.85 -2.04 8.87
CA GLY A 193 -9.40 -2.43 7.55
C GLY A 193 -9.03 -3.90 7.54
N GLU A 194 -8.86 -4.41 6.33
CA GLU A 194 -8.52 -5.80 6.06
C GLU A 194 -7.44 -5.82 4.99
N ALA A 195 -6.46 -6.72 5.15
CA ALA A 195 -5.50 -7.07 4.11
C ALA A 195 -5.97 -8.38 3.46
N ALA A 196 -6.39 -8.32 2.19
CA ALA A 196 -6.90 -9.47 1.47
C ALA A 196 -6.06 -9.74 0.21
N SER A 197 -5.40 -10.90 0.16
CA SER A 197 -4.57 -11.27 -0.99
C SER A 197 -5.23 -12.26 -1.93
N GLY A 198 -5.99 -13.24 -1.39
CA GLY A 198 -6.54 -14.37 -2.13
C GLY A 198 -5.50 -15.34 -2.70
N GLN A 199 -4.23 -15.12 -2.43
CA GLN A 199 -3.15 -15.99 -2.90
C GLN A 199 -3.19 -17.28 -2.10
N LYS A 200 -3.43 -18.40 -2.79
CA LYS A 200 -3.50 -19.71 -2.16
C LYS A 200 -2.11 -20.34 -2.18
N ALA A 201 -1.57 -20.66 -1.02
CA ALA A 201 -0.30 -21.37 -0.91
C ALA A 201 -0.43 -22.76 -1.54
N MET A 202 0.52 -23.12 -2.40
CA MET A 202 0.51 -24.36 -3.17
C MET A 202 1.81 -25.15 -2.97
N GLY A 203 1.68 -26.47 -3.00
CA GLY A 203 2.82 -27.38 -3.00
C GLY A 203 3.44 -27.60 -1.63
N THR A 204 4.61 -28.22 -1.63
CA THR A 204 5.34 -28.58 -0.41
C THR A 204 5.97 -27.34 0.20
N GLU A 205 5.86 -27.22 1.53
CA GLU A 205 6.63 -26.26 2.30
C GLU A 205 8.13 -26.50 2.14
N ARG A 206 8.87 -25.42 1.94
CA ARG A 206 10.32 -25.41 1.75
C ARG A 206 10.96 -24.50 2.78
N VAL A 207 12.21 -24.75 3.14
CA VAL A 207 12.95 -23.94 4.10
C VAL A 207 14.00 -23.11 3.38
N VAL A 208 14.04 -21.82 3.68
CA VAL A 208 15.14 -20.96 3.24
C VAL A 208 16.38 -21.31 4.05
N THR A 209 17.42 -21.83 3.41
CA THR A 209 18.61 -22.35 4.10
C THR A 209 19.80 -21.41 4.04
N LYS A 210 19.77 -20.39 3.17
CA LYS A 210 20.83 -19.39 3.08
C LYS A 210 20.37 -18.04 2.52
N VAL A 211 20.68 -16.97 3.25
CA VAL A 211 20.44 -15.57 2.84
C VAL A 211 21.74 -14.79 3.02
N VAL A 212 22.16 -14.06 1.98
CA VAL A 212 23.33 -13.17 2.05
C VAL A 212 22.89 -11.75 1.76
N GLY A 213 22.98 -10.89 2.77
CA GLY A 213 22.36 -9.57 2.72
C GLY A 213 20.84 -9.72 2.58
N LYS A 214 20.28 -9.30 1.44
CA LYS A 214 18.85 -9.40 1.12
C LYS A 214 18.52 -10.52 0.12
N TRP A 215 19.54 -11.19 -0.40
CA TRP A 215 19.40 -12.17 -1.47
C TRP A 215 19.20 -13.56 -0.90
N VAL A 216 18.20 -14.27 -1.42
CA VAL A 216 17.92 -15.67 -1.07
C VAL A 216 18.77 -16.55 -1.97
N TYR A 217 19.80 -17.18 -1.41
CA TYR A 217 20.76 -18.01 -2.15
C TYR A 217 20.32 -19.47 -2.21
N GLU A 218 19.78 -20.01 -1.12
CA GLU A 218 19.44 -21.42 -1.02
C GLU A 218 18.06 -21.66 -0.41
N ILE A 219 17.34 -22.61 -1.01
CA ILE A 219 16.09 -23.19 -0.50
C ILE A 219 16.31 -24.71 -0.45
N ASP A 220 16.08 -25.33 0.71
CA ASP A 220 16.36 -26.75 0.97
C ASP A 220 17.79 -27.16 0.54
N HIS A 221 18.78 -26.33 0.86
CA HIS A 221 20.20 -26.52 0.51
C HIS A 221 20.47 -26.63 -1.00
N GLN A 222 19.56 -26.12 -1.83
CA GLN A 222 19.70 -26.04 -3.29
C GLN A 222 19.65 -24.59 -3.75
N PRO A 223 20.29 -24.25 -4.89
CA PRO A 223 20.24 -22.89 -5.43
C PRO A 223 18.81 -22.39 -5.60
N ALA A 224 18.49 -21.24 -5.01
CA ALA A 224 17.13 -20.74 -4.91
C ALA A 224 16.50 -20.48 -6.28
N ALA A 225 17.26 -19.92 -7.24
CA ALA A 225 16.76 -19.67 -8.59
C ALA A 225 16.37 -20.96 -9.32
N GLU A 226 17.14 -22.04 -9.15
CA GLU A 226 16.83 -23.33 -9.76
C GLU A 226 15.57 -23.97 -9.14
N ILE A 227 15.39 -23.81 -7.83
CA ILE A 227 14.19 -24.25 -7.14
C ILE A 227 12.96 -23.53 -7.72
N VAL A 228 13.03 -22.22 -7.89
CA VAL A 228 11.94 -21.44 -8.50
C VAL A 228 11.64 -21.91 -9.93
N LEU A 229 12.66 -22.09 -10.78
CA LEU A 229 12.45 -22.61 -12.15
C LEU A 229 11.79 -24.00 -12.17
N LYS A 230 12.24 -24.91 -11.29
CA LYS A 230 11.63 -26.25 -11.14
C LYS A 230 10.16 -26.15 -10.77
N PHE A 231 9.81 -25.23 -9.87
CA PHE A 231 8.42 -25.03 -9.48
C PHE A 231 7.55 -24.47 -10.60
N LEU A 232 8.09 -23.58 -11.44
CA LEU A 232 7.41 -23.07 -12.62
C LEU A 232 7.31 -24.10 -13.75
N GLY A 233 7.88 -25.30 -13.59
CA GLY A 233 7.95 -26.31 -14.64
C GLY A 233 8.83 -25.88 -15.82
N LEU A 234 9.75 -24.93 -15.60
CA LEU A 234 10.60 -24.39 -16.64
C LEU A 234 11.95 -25.13 -16.68
N HIS A 235 12.28 -25.62 -17.87
CA HIS A 235 13.57 -26.22 -18.18
C HIS A 235 14.31 -25.29 -19.13
N LEU A 236 15.09 -24.37 -18.57
CA LEU A 236 15.89 -23.43 -19.32
C LEU A 236 17.33 -23.93 -19.45
N THR A 237 17.92 -23.78 -20.62
CA THR A 237 19.37 -23.87 -20.79
C THR A 237 20.06 -22.74 -19.98
N PRO A 238 21.37 -22.85 -19.68
CA PRO A 238 22.08 -21.78 -18.97
C PRO A 238 21.99 -20.40 -19.65
N GLU A 239 21.98 -20.38 -20.98
CA GLU A 239 21.87 -19.15 -21.78
C GLU A 239 20.45 -18.55 -21.71
N GLU A 240 19.42 -19.39 -21.79
CA GLU A 240 18.03 -18.96 -21.61
C GLU A 240 17.78 -18.48 -20.17
N ALA A 241 18.34 -19.16 -19.17
CA ALA A 241 18.20 -18.75 -17.77
C ALA A 241 18.78 -17.35 -17.55
N GLN A 242 19.97 -17.06 -18.08
CA GLN A 242 20.60 -15.73 -17.92
C GLN A 242 19.76 -14.56 -18.43
N THR A 243 18.87 -14.80 -19.39
CA THR A 243 17.99 -13.79 -19.98
C THR A 243 16.53 -13.95 -19.56
N TYR A 244 16.23 -14.91 -18.69
CA TYR A 244 14.87 -15.18 -18.24
C TYR A 244 14.40 -14.13 -17.26
N TYR A 245 13.28 -13.51 -17.62
CA TYR A 245 12.48 -12.69 -16.74
C TYR A 245 11.06 -13.27 -16.69
N PRO A 246 10.53 -13.56 -15.49
CA PRO A 246 9.20 -14.10 -15.37
C PRO A 246 8.18 -13.06 -15.88
N LYS A 247 7.30 -13.49 -16.79
CA LYS A 247 6.25 -12.63 -17.36
C LYS A 247 5.13 -12.34 -16.36
N GLU A 248 4.96 -13.23 -15.40
CA GLU A 248 3.96 -13.14 -14.33
C GLU A 248 4.67 -12.93 -12.99
N ALA A 249 3.97 -12.27 -12.05
CA ALA A 249 4.50 -12.08 -10.72
C ALA A 249 4.62 -13.42 -9.99
N ILE A 250 5.84 -13.83 -9.65
CA ILE A 250 6.07 -14.98 -8.77
C ILE A 250 5.92 -14.50 -7.33
N VAL A 251 5.11 -15.21 -6.56
CA VAL A 251 4.81 -14.85 -5.17
C VAL A 251 5.04 -16.05 -4.26
N PHE A 252 5.64 -15.77 -3.11
CA PHE A 252 5.88 -16.71 -2.04
C PHE A 252 4.96 -16.38 -0.87
N SER A 253 4.33 -17.40 -0.31
CA SER A 253 3.70 -17.36 1.00
C SER A 253 4.76 -17.74 2.02
N VAL A 254 5.10 -16.81 2.92
CA VAL A 254 6.07 -16.99 3.99
C VAL A 254 5.33 -17.18 5.30
N ALA A 255 5.52 -18.34 5.93
CA ALA A 255 4.88 -18.65 7.20
C ALA A 255 5.33 -17.66 8.30
N ARG A 256 4.44 -17.44 9.26
CA ARG A 256 4.71 -16.70 10.48
C ARG A 256 4.42 -17.59 11.68
N ASP A 257 5.08 -17.33 12.81
CA ASP A 257 4.83 -18.07 14.05
C ASP A 257 3.43 -17.77 14.61
N GLN A 258 2.89 -16.59 14.30
CA GLN A 258 1.54 -16.16 14.66
C GLN A 258 0.88 -15.45 13.48
N GLY A 259 -0.43 -15.69 13.32
CA GLY A 259 -1.25 -15.09 12.27
C GLY A 259 -1.11 -15.75 10.91
N ASP A 260 -1.81 -15.18 9.94
CA ASP A 260 -1.77 -15.62 8.55
C ASP A 260 -0.38 -15.38 7.93
N PRO A 261 0.03 -16.21 6.95
CA PRO A 261 1.30 -16.03 6.26
C PRO A 261 1.34 -14.70 5.50
N VAL A 262 2.54 -14.18 5.30
CA VAL A 262 2.76 -12.96 4.52
C VAL A 262 3.19 -13.29 3.10
N LEU A 263 2.88 -12.41 2.16
CA LEU A 263 3.28 -12.55 0.78
C LEU A 263 4.55 -11.78 0.45
N ARG A 264 5.46 -12.42 -0.29
CA ARG A 264 6.69 -11.82 -0.80
C ARG A 264 6.79 -12.08 -2.29
N GLY A 265 6.85 -11.01 -3.09
CA GLY A 265 7.07 -11.14 -4.53
C GLY A 265 8.53 -11.50 -4.83
N LEU A 266 8.78 -12.14 -5.97
CA LEU A 266 10.12 -12.20 -6.54
C LEU A 266 10.41 -10.87 -7.25
N GLY A 267 11.49 -10.19 -6.88
CA GLY A 267 11.94 -8.97 -7.55
C GLY A 267 12.79 -9.31 -8.78
N VAL A 268 14.04 -9.73 -8.56
CA VAL A 268 14.98 -10.05 -9.64
C VAL A 268 15.78 -11.32 -9.35
N PHE A 269 16.20 -12.02 -10.40
CA PHE A 269 17.17 -13.11 -10.30
C PHE A 269 18.60 -12.57 -10.46
N ASP A 270 19.54 -13.21 -9.75
CA ASP A 270 20.97 -13.15 -10.07
C ASP A 270 21.40 -14.54 -10.54
N TRP A 271 21.64 -14.66 -11.84
CA TRP A 271 21.98 -15.93 -12.48
C TRP A 271 23.45 -16.35 -12.27
N ASN A 272 24.33 -15.44 -11.84
CA ASN A 272 25.74 -15.77 -11.59
C ASN A 272 25.88 -16.63 -10.34
N ASN A 273 25.17 -16.26 -9.27
CA ASN A 273 25.13 -17.01 -8.02
C ASN A 273 23.85 -17.83 -7.83
N LYS A 274 22.92 -17.78 -8.80
CA LYS A 274 21.64 -18.51 -8.81
C LYS A 274 20.74 -18.19 -7.61
N SER A 275 20.73 -16.91 -7.22
CA SER A 275 19.91 -16.37 -6.14
C SER A 275 18.78 -15.49 -6.67
N PHE A 276 17.89 -15.03 -5.80
CA PHE A 276 16.92 -13.98 -6.13
C PHE A 276 16.76 -12.96 -5.01
N LEU A 277 16.36 -11.75 -5.37
CA LEU A 277 16.01 -10.68 -4.45
C LEU A 277 14.48 -10.64 -4.29
N PRO A 278 13.92 -10.93 -3.10
CA PRO A 278 12.49 -10.78 -2.85
C PRO A 278 12.07 -9.31 -2.69
N LEU A 279 10.78 -9.06 -2.90
CA LEU A 279 10.07 -7.85 -2.51
C LEU A 279 9.58 -8.04 -1.06
N GLY A 280 10.28 -7.42 -0.12
CA GLY A 280 10.11 -7.59 1.34
C GLY A 280 11.09 -8.59 1.95
N ASP A 281 11.14 -8.68 3.27
CA ASP A 281 12.14 -9.49 3.98
C ASP A 281 11.83 -11.00 3.90
N ILE A 282 12.85 -11.81 3.63
CA ILE A 282 12.90 -13.27 3.80
C ILE A 282 14.20 -13.61 4.53
N HIS A 283 14.12 -14.43 5.58
CA HIS A 283 15.25 -14.78 6.45
C HIS A 283 15.62 -16.26 6.35
N GLU A 284 16.85 -16.60 6.75
CA GLU A 284 17.22 -18.00 6.96
C GLU A 284 16.31 -18.65 8.01
N GLY A 285 15.86 -19.86 7.72
CA GLY A 285 14.89 -20.61 8.52
C GLY A 285 13.43 -20.31 8.20
N ASP A 286 13.13 -19.29 7.40
CA ASP A 286 11.76 -19.02 6.97
C ASP A 286 11.20 -20.21 6.18
N ARG A 287 9.95 -20.55 6.47
CA ARG A 287 9.21 -21.62 5.77
C ARG A 287 8.36 -20.98 4.69
N ILE A 288 8.59 -21.37 3.44
CA ILE A 288 7.95 -20.76 2.27
C ILE A 288 7.18 -21.78 1.43
N ARG A 289 6.13 -21.31 0.77
CA ARG A 289 5.42 -22.02 -0.31
C ARG A 289 5.29 -21.08 -1.49
N LEU A 290 5.29 -21.60 -2.71
CA LEU A 290 4.84 -20.80 -3.84
C LEU A 290 3.33 -20.63 -3.75
N THR A 291 2.83 -19.53 -4.28
CA THR A 291 1.39 -19.32 -4.42
C THR A 291 0.97 -19.46 -5.87
N ILE A 292 -0.32 -19.73 -6.04
CA ILE A 292 -0.98 -19.54 -7.33
C ILE A 292 -1.68 -18.19 -7.34
N ALA A 293 -1.76 -17.59 -8.53
CA ALA A 293 -2.53 -16.39 -8.74
C ALA A 293 -3.95 -16.56 -8.18
N PRO A 294 -4.56 -15.48 -7.66
CA PRO A 294 -5.87 -15.56 -7.06
C PRO A 294 -6.88 -15.92 -8.16
N ASP A 295 -7.81 -16.82 -7.84
CA ASP A 295 -8.98 -17.04 -8.68
C ASP A 295 -10.07 -15.99 -8.34
N PHE A 296 -11.19 -16.04 -9.06
CA PHE A 296 -12.30 -15.11 -8.85
C PHE A 296 -12.94 -15.22 -7.45
N GLU A 297 -12.66 -16.27 -6.68
CA GLU A 297 -13.22 -16.43 -5.34
C GLU A 297 -12.67 -15.37 -4.37
N VAL A 298 -11.47 -14.79 -4.62
CA VAL A 298 -10.94 -13.72 -3.77
C VAL A 298 -11.84 -12.49 -3.75
N ILE A 299 -12.47 -12.15 -4.87
CA ILE A 299 -13.36 -10.98 -4.97
C ILE A 299 -14.52 -11.16 -3.98
N GLU A 300 -15.06 -12.37 -3.93
CA GLU A 300 -16.12 -12.73 -3.01
C GLU A 300 -15.62 -12.80 -1.55
N GLU A 301 -14.42 -13.32 -1.30
CA GLU A 301 -13.80 -13.35 0.03
C GLU A 301 -13.59 -11.93 0.58
N VAL A 302 -13.06 -11.02 -0.24
CA VAL A 302 -12.85 -9.60 0.10
C VAL A 302 -14.17 -8.95 0.48
N ARG A 303 -15.23 -9.21 -0.30
CA ARG A 303 -16.58 -8.71 -0.01
C ARG A 303 -17.12 -9.25 1.30
N GLN A 304 -17.02 -10.56 1.54
CA GLN A 304 -17.50 -11.19 2.78
C GLN A 304 -16.78 -10.67 4.03
N LYS A 305 -15.46 -10.44 3.94
CA LYS A 305 -14.69 -9.83 5.01
C LYS A 305 -15.14 -8.39 5.31
N ALA A 306 -15.40 -7.60 4.26
CA ALA A 306 -16.00 -6.27 4.41
C ALA A 306 -17.39 -6.32 5.07
N GLU A 307 -18.25 -7.26 4.66
CA GLU A 307 -19.58 -7.45 5.26
C GLU A 307 -19.48 -7.79 6.74
N LYS A 308 -18.55 -8.67 7.11
CA LYS A 308 -18.30 -9.04 8.50
C LYS A 308 -17.87 -7.84 9.33
N ILE A 309 -16.87 -7.08 8.87
CA ILE A 309 -16.40 -5.86 9.58
C ILE A 309 -17.54 -4.86 9.73
N LYS A 310 -18.35 -4.64 8.70
CA LYS A 310 -19.53 -3.76 8.79
C LYS A 310 -20.51 -4.25 9.85
N GLN A 311 -20.80 -5.55 9.90
CA GLN A 311 -21.80 -6.09 10.82
C GLN A 311 -21.32 -6.13 12.28
N GLU A 312 -20.06 -6.51 12.51
CA GLU A 312 -19.56 -6.86 13.83
C GLU A 312 -18.75 -5.74 14.50
N GLU A 313 -18.07 -4.89 13.72
CA GLU A 313 -17.08 -3.95 14.25
C GLU A 313 -17.40 -2.47 13.96
N LEU A 314 -17.84 -2.17 12.73
CA LEU A 314 -18.03 -0.79 12.27
C LEU A 314 -19.29 -0.64 11.38
N PRO A 315 -20.50 -0.63 11.97
CA PRO A 315 -21.77 -0.55 11.22
C PRO A 315 -21.96 0.76 10.45
N GLU A 316 -21.43 1.85 10.99
CA GLU A 316 -21.45 3.16 10.34
C GLU A 316 -20.05 3.53 9.89
N VAL A 317 -19.92 3.82 8.61
CA VAL A 317 -18.69 4.28 7.97
C VAL A 317 -18.99 5.60 7.29
N ASP A 318 -18.04 6.53 7.32
CA ASP A 318 -18.20 7.83 6.68
C ASP A 318 -17.39 7.92 5.37
N ALA A 319 -16.28 7.17 5.26
CA ALA A 319 -15.42 7.16 4.08
C ALA A 319 -14.58 5.87 3.95
N LEU A 320 -14.15 5.56 2.73
CA LEU A 320 -13.27 4.42 2.43
C LEU A 320 -11.99 4.84 1.73
N LEU A 321 -10.89 4.18 2.09
CA LEU A 321 -9.63 4.18 1.36
C LEU A 321 -9.33 2.78 0.85
N MET A 322 -8.68 2.69 -0.30
CA MET A 322 -8.19 1.41 -0.83
C MET A 322 -6.79 1.54 -1.41
N PHE A 323 -5.91 0.66 -0.96
CA PHE A 323 -4.53 0.51 -1.39
C PHE A 323 -4.41 -0.88 -2.02
N SER A 324 -4.49 -0.96 -3.34
CA SER A 324 -4.49 -2.24 -4.05
C SER A 324 -3.16 -2.44 -4.77
N CYS A 325 -2.55 -3.61 -4.72
CA CYS A 325 -1.28 -3.83 -5.42
C CYS A 325 -1.43 -3.63 -6.92
N ILE A 326 -0.47 -2.94 -7.54
CA ILE A 326 -0.42 -2.80 -8.99
C ILE A 326 -0.36 -4.17 -9.71
N GLY A 327 0.21 -5.19 -9.07
CA GLY A 327 0.21 -6.57 -9.57
C GLY A 327 -1.21 -7.14 -9.75
N ARG A 328 -2.19 -6.71 -8.95
CA ARG A 328 -3.60 -7.14 -9.05
C ARG A 328 -4.26 -6.58 -10.32
N LEU A 329 -3.91 -5.37 -10.73
CA LEU A 329 -4.38 -4.79 -11.99
C LEU A 329 -3.95 -5.66 -13.18
N GLY A 330 -2.71 -6.16 -13.16
CA GLY A 330 -2.20 -7.10 -14.17
C GLY A 330 -2.84 -8.49 -14.10
N GLN A 331 -3.09 -9.01 -12.89
CA GLN A 331 -3.64 -10.37 -12.67
C GLN A 331 -5.13 -10.48 -12.99
N PHE A 332 -5.95 -9.52 -12.54
CA PHE A 332 -7.40 -9.56 -12.74
C PHE A 332 -7.87 -8.82 -13.99
N GLY A 333 -7.05 -7.91 -14.52
CA GLY A 333 -7.43 -7.07 -15.64
C GLY A 333 -8.77 -6.38 -15.38
N PRO A 334 -9.80 -6.59 -16.23
CA PRO A 334 -11.12 -5.97 -16.06
C PRO A 334 -11.81 -6.24 -14.72
N LEU A 335 -11.52 -7.37 -14.07
CA LEU A 335 -12.23 -7.80 -12.85
C LEU A 335 -11.75 -7.08 -11.59
N VAL A 336 -10.67 -6.31 -11.68
CA VAL A 336 -10.24 -5.46 -10.55
C VAL A 336 -11.32 -4.43 -10.18
N GLY A 337 -12.13 -4.00 -11.15
CA GLY A 337 -13.29 -3.13 -10.89
C GLY A 337 -14.33 -3.82 -10.02
N GLU A 338 -14.55 -5.13 -10.22
CA GLU A 338 -15.48 -5.93 -9.39
C GLU A 338 -14.98 -6.08 -7.95
N GLU A 339 -13.67 -6.20 -7.73
CA GLU A 339 -13.08 -6.16 -6.39
C GLU A 339 -13.34 -4.83 -5.69
N ILE A 340 -13.08 -3.71 -6.38
CA ILE A 340 -13.28 -2.36 -5.83
C ILE A 340 -14.76 -2.14 -5.51
N ASP A 341 -15.65 -2.45 -6.45
CA ASP A 341 -17.09 -2.31 -6.27
C ASP A 341 -17.63 -3.27 -5.20
N GLY A 342 -17.04 -4.46 -5.05
CA GLY A 342 -17.39 -5.43 -4.00
C GLY A 342 -17.30 -4.81 -2.61
N VAL A 343 -16.19 -4.15 -2.27
CA VAL A 343 -16.02 -3.46 -0.98
C VAL A 343 -16.89 -2.21 -0.90
N ARG A 344 -16.90 -1.40 -1.97
CA ARG A 344 -17.67 -0.15 -2.02
C ARG A 344 -19.16 -0.39 -1.76
N ASN A 345 -19.75 -1.40 -2.39
CA ASN A 345 -21.18 -1.69 -2.29
C ASN A 345 -21.59 -2.16 -0.89
N VAL A 346 -20.67 -2.79 -0.14
CA VAL A 346 -20.94 -3.20 1.25
C VAL A 346 -21.18 -1.98 2.13
N PHE A 347 -20.29 -0.98 2.09
CA PHE A 347 -20.36 0.18 2.96
C PHE A 347 -21.24 1.30 2.39
N ASN A 348 -21.26 1.46 1.06
CA ASN A 348 -22.02 2.45 0.30
C ASN A 348 -21.71 3.91 0.72
N VAL A 349 -20.40 4.24 0.77
CA VAL A 349 -19.87 5.55 1.15
C VAL A 349 -18.83 6.00 0.12
N PRO A 350 -18.48 7.30 0.08
CA PRO A 350 -17.43 7.80 -0.80
C PRO A 350 -16.09 7.09 -0.58
N MET A 351 -15.46 6.69 -1.68
CA MET A 351 -14.20 5.98 -1.71
C MET A 351 -13.19 6.69 -2.62
N ALA A 352 -11.92 6.70 -2.22
CA ALA A 352 -10.81 6.84 -3.16
C ALA A 352 -9.73 5.80 -2.86
N GLY A 353 -8.97 5.46 -3.88
CA GLY A 353 -7.85 4.56 -3.74
C GLY A 353 -6.89 4.67 -4.91
N PHE A 354 -5.82 3.89 -4.83
CA PHE A 354 -4.87 3.78 -5.91
C PHE A 354 -4.17 2.44 -5.94
N PHE A 355 -3.58 2.15 -7.09
CA PHE A 355 -2.73 1.00 -7.29
C PHE A 355 -1.31 1.30 -6.82
N THR A 356 -0.85 0.53 -5.84
CA THR A 356 0.35 0.79 -5.06
C THR A 356 1.49 -0.15 -5.45
N TYR A 357 2.72 0.22 -5.10
CA TYR A 357 3.89 -0.66 -5.25
C TYR A 357 4.15 -1.54 -4.01
N GLY A 358 3.11 -1.74 -3.20
CA GLY A 358 3.09 -2.59 -2.03
C GLY A 358 2.31 -1.93 -0.90
N GLU A 359 1.71 -2.76 -0.06
CA GLU A 359 0.67 -2.33 0.86
C GLU A 359 1.16 -2.42 2.30
N PHE A 360 0.76 -1.45 3.13
CA PHE A 360 0.97 -1.51 4.57
C PHE A 360 -0.34 -1.98 5.22
N GLY A 361 -0.26 -3.00 6.05
CA GLY A 361 -1.44 -3.51 6.74
C GLY A 361 -1.13 -4.63 7.70
N ARG A 362 -2.11 -4.98 8.53
CA ARG A 362 -2.01 -6.11 9.45
C ARG A 362 -2.61 -7.36 8.82
N THR A 363 -1.90 -8.49 8.89
CA THR A 363 -2.50 -9.80 8.56
C THR A 363 -3.48 -10.22 9.65
N THR A 364 -4.47 -11.03 9.29
CA THR A 364 -5.41 -11.60 10.26
C THR A 364 -4.64 -12.31 11.38
N ASN A 365 -4.89 -11.92 12.63
CA ASN A 365 -4.21 -12.44 13.82
C ASN A 365 -2.67 -12.29 13.82
N GLY A 366 -2.10 -11.42 12.97
CA GLY A 366 -0.65 -11.20 12.86
C GLY A 366 -0.22 -9.77 13.18
N ASN A 367 0.99 -9.40 12.73
CA ASN A 367 1.59 -8.09 12.96
C ASN A 367 1.30 -7.12 11.80
N ASN A 368 1.64 -5.84 11.98
CA ASN A 368 1.74 -4.97 10.81
C ASN A 368 2.94 -5.40 9.97
N GLU A 369 2.74 -5.48 8.67
CA GLU A 369 3.72 -5.97 7.71
C GLU A 369 3.61 -5.14 6.43
N PHE A 370 4.67 -5.16 5.62
CA PHE A 370 4.56 -4.78 4.22
C PHE A 370 4.15 -5.98 3.38
N HIS A 371 3.18 -5.77 2.50
CA HIS A 371 2.59 -6.81 1.65
C HIS A 371 2.89 -6.54 0.18
N ALA A 372 2.94 -7.64 -0.57
CA ALA A 372 2.87 -7.63 -2.02
C ALA A 372 1.60 -8.37 -2.47
N ASN A 373 1.07 -8.01 -3.63
CA ASN A 373 -0.11 -8.64 -4.25
C ASN A 373 -1.35 -8.67 -3.34
N THR A 374 -1.49 -7.68 -2.47
CA THR A 374 -2.59 -7.60 -1.51
C THR A 374 -3.48 -6.40 -1.82
N CYS A 375 -4.77 -6.50 -1.47
CA CYS A 375 -5.70 -5.39 -1.43
C CYS A 375 -5.94 -5.03 0.02
N CYS A 376 -5.50 -3.83 0.43
CA CYS A 376 -5.74 -3.28 1.75
C CYS A 376 -6.80 -2.19 1.65
N TRP A 377 -7.99 -2.41 2.21
CA TRP A 377 -9.02 -1.38 2.30
C TRP A 377 -9.20 -0.92 3.75
N VAL A 378 -9.60 0.33 3.92
CA VAL A 378 -9.73 0.99 5.22
C VAL A 378 -11.04 1.77 5.28
N ALA A 379 -11.88 1.41 6.24
CA ALA A 379 -13.08 2.13 6.64
C ALA A 379 -12.78 3.11 7.76
N LEU A 380 -13.25 4.34 7.58
CA LEU A 380 -13.07 5.44 8.52
C LEU A 380 -14.42 5.93 9.04
N LYS A 381 -14.51 6.15 10.36
CA LYS A 381 -15.67 6.75 11.02
C LYS A 381 -15.21 7.71 12.10
N GLU A 382 -15.68 8.94 12.05
CA GLU A 382 -15.50 9.89 13.14
C GLU A 382 -16.66 9.75 14.14
N LYS A 383 -16.33 9.70 15.44
CA LYS A 383 -17.27 9.44 16.54
C LYS A 383 -18.13 10.66 16.91
#